data_AF-A0A3T1D645-F1
#
_entry.id   AF-A0A3T1D645-F1
#
_cell.length_a   1.000
_cell.length_b   1.000
_cell.length_c   1.000
_cell.angle_alpha   90.00
_cell.angle_beta   90.00
_cell.angle_gamma   90.00
#
_symmetry.space_group_name_H-M   'P 1'
#
loop_
_entity.id
_entity.type
_entity.pdbx_description
1 polymer ?
#
loop_
_entity_poly.entity_id
_entity_poly.type
_entity_poly.pdbx_seq_one_letter_code
_entity_poly.pdbx_strand_id
1 'polypeptide(L)'
;MSNMLSSYERTKNLSIIFFVSGGLFLLLTVIFFNSSSFKEVFYYNFTNDLRGSFFTLFSFIISIVSFLLGIVLRRIAKEGEEEIILIEARIKREILIEINKQMKG
;
A
#
# COMPACT_ATOMS: atom_id res chain seq x y z
N MET A 1 -14.13 10.90 16.87
CA MET A 1 -14.24 9.55 16.26
C MET A 1 -14.37 9.61 14.73
N SER A 2 -15.36 10.30 14.17
CA SER A 2 -15.62 10.34 12.71
C SER A 2 -14.42 10.82 11.87
N ASN A 3 -13.72 11.87 12.32
CA ASN A 3 -12.55 12.40 11.60
C ASN A 3 -11.37 11.41 11.56
N MET A 4 -11.17 10.61 12.61
CA MET A 4 -10.13 9.57 12.65
C MET A 4 -10.44 8.43 11.69
N LEU A 5 -11.69 7.92 11.69
CA LEU A 5 -12.13 6.89 10.75
C LEU A 5 -11.93 7.32 9.29
N SER A 6 -12.20 8.60 8.97
CA SER A 6 -11.98 9.12 7.63
C SER A 6 -10.50 9.09 7.20
N SER A 7 -9.56 9.28 8.14
CA SER A 7 -8.12 9.21 7.85
C SER A 7 -7.65 7.78 7.56
N TYR A 8 -8.22 6.78 8.23
CA TYR A 8 -7.93 5.36 7.97
C TYR A 8 -8.46 4.90 6.62
N GLU A 9 -9.67 5.32 6.26
CA GLU A 9 -10.25 5.02 4.96
C GLU A 9 -9.44 5.65 3.82
N ARG A 10 -8.94 6.88 4.00
CA ARG A 10 -8.00 7.51 3.06
C ARG A 10 -6.68 6.74 2.96
N THR A 11 -6.14 6.24 4.07
CA THR A 11 -4.91 5.44 4.10
C THR A 11 -5.10 4.10 3.38
N LYS A 12 -6.26 3.46 3.53
CA LYS A 12 -6.65 2.25 2.80
C LYS A 12 -6.75 2.50 1.29
N ASN A 13 -7.36 3.61 0.89
CA ASN A 13 -7.45 4.00 -0.52
C ASN A 13 -6.07 4.30 -1.12
N LEU A 14 -5.19 4.96 -0.36
CA LEU A 14 -3.78 5.17 -0.75
C LEU A 14 -3.04 3.84 -0.95
N SER A 15 -3.20 2.88 -0.03
CA SER A 15 -2.64 1.53 -0.19
C SER A 15 -3.07 0.89 -1.50
N ILE A 16 -4.37 0.96 -1.84
CA ILE A 16 -4.90 0.42 -3.10
C ILE A 16 -4.26 1.13 -4.30
N ILE A 17 -4.13 2.46 -4.27
CA ILE A 17 -3.47 3.22 -5.33
C ILE A 17 -2.03 2.74 -5.53
N PHE A 18 -1.26 2.53 -4.45
CA PHE A 18 0.10 2.00 -4.52
C PHE A 18 0.17 0.57 -5.08
N PHE A 19 -0.80 -0.28 -4.77
CA PHE A 19 -0.90 -1.62 -5.38
C PHE A 19 -1.20 -1.55 -6.87
N VAL A 20 -2.14 -0.70 -7.28
CA VAL A 20 -2.51 -0.51 -8.69
C VAL A 20 -1.35 0.09 -9.46
N SER A 21 -0.68 1.12 -8.92
CA SER A 21 0.50 1.73 -9.54
C SER A 21 1.65 0.72 -9.66
N GLY A 22 1.91 -0.06 -8.60
CA GLY A 22 2.90 -1.14 -8.63
C GLY A 22 2.62 -2.15 -9.74
N GLY A 23 1.37 -2.60 -9.87
CA GLY A 23 0.94 -3.51 -10.94
C GLY A 23 1.14 -2.92 -12.33
N LEU A 24 0.82 -1.63 -12.53
CA LEU A 24 1.03 -0.94 -13.80
C LEU A 24 2.52 -0.86 -14.17
N PHE A 25 3.38 -0.51 -13.22
CA PHE A 25 4.84 -0.47 -13.44
C PHE A 25 5.41 -1.86 -13.70
N LEU A 26 4.86 -2.91 -13.10
CA LEU A 26 5.24 -4.29 -13.37
C LEU A 26 4.87 -4.69 -14.80
N LEU A 27 3.66 -4.36 -15.25
CA LEU A 27 3.24 -4.58 -16.64
C LEU A 27 4.12 -3.83 -17.64
N LEU A 28 4.44 -2.57 -17.37
CA LEU A 28 5.38 -1.78 -18.18
C LEU A 28 6.76 -2.45 -18.22
N THR A 29 7.23 -2.99 -17.10
CA THR A 29 8.50 -3.74 -17.04
C THR A 29 8.46 -4.94 -17.97
N VAL A 30 7.38 -5.72 -17.98
CA VAL A 30 7.22 -6.88 -18.87
C VAL A 30 7.18 -6.45 -20.34
N ILE A 31 6.45 -5.37 -20.66
CA ILE A 31 6.36 -4.83 -22.03
C ILE A 31 7.73 -4.36 -22.50
N PHE A 32 8.44 -3.56 -21.70
CA PHE A 32 9.76 -3.08 -22.05
C PHE A 32 10.77 -4.21 -22.15
N PHE A 33 10.74 -5.18 -21.24
CA PHE A 33 11.61 -6.35 -21.28
C PHE A 33 11.38 -7.20 -22.54
N ASN A 34 10.13 -7.36 -22.98
CA ASN A 34 9.81 -8.12 -24.19
C ASN A 34 10.09 -7.34 -25.48
N SER A 35 9.99 -6.00 -25.43
CA SER A 35 10.24 -5.11 -26.57
C SER A 35 11.72 -4.77 -26.76
N SER A 36 12.53 -4.84 -25.72
CA SER A 36 13.97 -4.61 -25.82
C SER A 36 14.68 -5.93 -26.09
N SER A 37 15.63 -5.94 -27.02
CA SER A 37 16.53 -7.08 -27.27
C SER A 37 17.50 -7.26 -26.09
N PHE A 38 17.01 -7.40 -24.86
CA PHE A 38 17.81 -7.53 -23.65
C PHE A 38 18.85 -8.66 -23.75
N LYS A 39 18.54 -9.71 -24.51
CA LYS A 39 19.45 -10.81 -24.85
C LYS A 39 20.66 -10.35 -25.67
N GLU A 40 20.49 -9.41 -26.59
CA GLU A 40 21.56 -8.86 -27.42
C GLU A 40 22.42 -7.86 -26.63
N VAL A 41 21.84 -7.12 -25.68
CA VAL A 41 22.59 -6.17 -24.82
C VAL A 41 23.64 -6.88 -23.97
N PHE A 42 23.30 -8.04 -23.39
CA PHE A 42 24.23 -8.85 -22.60
C PHE A 42 25.38 -9.44 -23.45
N TYR A 43 25.17 -9.59 -24.76
CA TYR A 43 26.14 -10.24 -25.66
C TYR A 43 26.98 -9.26 -26.49
N TYR A 44 26.44 -8.10 -26.88
CA TYR A 44 27.04 -7.22 -27.90
C TYR A 44 27.28 -5.76 -27.50
N ASN A 45 27.05 -5.36 -26.25
CA ASN A 45 27.57 -4.10 -25.67
C ASN A 45 27.25 -2.82 -26.49
N PHE A 46 26.07 -2.73 -27.09
CA PHE A 46 25.65 -1.54 -27.85
C PHE A 46 25.10 -0.43 -26.93
N THR A 47 25.75 0.74 -26.99
CA THR A 47 25.51 1.92 -26.14
C THR A 47 24.09 2.49 -26.19
N ASN A 48 23.33 2.22 -27.27
CA ASN A 48 21.96 2.72 -27.45
C ASN A 48 20.91 1.92 -26.67
N ASP A 49 21.21 0.65 -26.37
CA ASP A 49 20.27 -0.30 -25.75
C ASP A 49 20.32 -0.28 -24.20
N LEU A 50 21.37 0.36 -23.66
CA LEU A 50 21.51 0.62 -22.21
C LEU A 50 20.38 1.51 -21.67
N ARG A 51 19.83 2.41 -22.48
CA ARG A 51 18.72 3.28 -22.06
C ARG A 51 17.46 2.48 -21.79
N GLY A 52 17.07 1.58 -22.70
CA GLY A 52 15.91 0.71 -22.53
C GLY A 52 16.08 -0.23 -21.33
N SER A 53 17.30 -0.74 -21.14
CA SER A 53 17.64 -1.57 -19.99
C SER A 53 17.52 -0.82 -18.67
N PHE A 54 18.01 0.42 -18.61
CA PHE A 54 17.91 1.28 -17.43
C PHE A 54 16.46 1.62 -17.10
N PHE A 55 15.63 1.94 -18.10
CA PHE A 55 14.20 2.21 -17.90
C PHE A 55 13.43 1.00 -17.38
N THR A 56 13.76 -0.21 -17.87
CA THR A 56 13.16 -1.46 -17.41
C THR A 56 13.52 -1.74 -15.95
N LEU A 57 14.80 -1.61 -15.60
CA LEU A 57 15.27 -1.77 -14.22
C LEU A 57 14.64 -0.74 -13.28
N PHE A 58 14.58 0.52 -13.70
CA PHE A 58 13.98 1.60 -12.90
C PHE A 58 12.47 1.37 -12.68
N SER A 59 11.75 0.96 -13.72
CA SER A 59 10.32 0.61 -13.63
C SER A 59 10.10 -0.58 -12.68
N PHE A 60 10.98 -1.57 -12.73
CA PHE A 60 10.92 -2.73 -11.84
C PHE A 60 11.14 -2.35 -10.37
N ILE A 61 12.14 -1.50 -10.09
CA ILE A 61 12.41 -0.99 -8.74
C ILE A 61 11.22 -0.18 -8.22
N ILE A 62 10.65 0.71 -9.03
CA ILE A 62 9.45 1.50 -8.66
C ILE A 62 8.28 0.57 -8.34
N SER A 63 8.07 -0.47 -9.14
CA SER A 63 7.04 -1.48 -8.90
C SER A 63 7.22 -2.13 -7.53
N ILE A 64 8.43 -2.61 -7.21
CA ILE A 64 8.74 -3.24 -5.91
C ILE A 64 8.46 -2.27 -4.76
N VAL A 65 8.99 -1.04 -4.84
CA VAL A 65 8.80 -0.02 -3.80
C VAL A 65 7.32 0.32 -3.62
N SER A 66 6.57 0.45 -4.72
CA SER A 66 5.14 0.70 -4.68
C SER A 66 4.37 -0.44 -3.99
N PHE A 67 4.71 -1.70 -4.29
CA PHE A 67 4.10 -2.84 -3.61
C PHE A 67 4.43 -2.89 -2.12
N LEU A 68 5.69 -2.63 -1.74
CA LEU A 68 6.09 -2.58 -0.34
C LEU A 68 5.35 -1.48 0.43
N LEU A 69 5.28 -0.27 -0.13
CA LEU A 69 4.53 0.84 0.46
C LEU A 69 3.05 0.53 0.57
N GLY A 70 2.47 -0.09 -0.47
CA GLY A 70 1.08 -0.56 -0.47
C GLY A 70 0.80 -1.52 0.68
N ILE A 71 1.67 -2.51 0.90
CA ILE A 71 1.57 -3.49 2.00
C ILE A 71 1.68 -2.80 3.37
N VAL A 72 2.69 -1.93 3.55
CA VAL A 72 2.92 -1.23 4.82
C VAL A 72 1.72 -0.35 5.17
N LEU A 73 1.23 0.45 4.22
CA LEU A 73 0.04 1.31 4.42
C LEU A 73 -1.21 0.48 4.75
N ARG A 74 -1.38 -0.70 4.12
CA ARG A 74 -2.48 -1.62 4.43
C ARG A 74 -2.44 -2.08 5.89
N ARG A 75 -1.25 -2.42 6.39
CA ARG A 75 -1.08 -2.86 7.78
C ARG A 75 -1.37 -1.75 8.77
N ILE A 76 -0.79 -0.56 8.57
CA ILE A 76 -1.03 0.60 9.42
C ILE A 76 -2.52 0.96 9.45
N ALA A 77 -3.18 0.91 8.29
CA ALA A 77 -4.60 1.21 8.20
C ALA A 77 -5.44 0.20 9.02
N LYS A 78 -5.10 -1.09 8.94
CA LYS A 78 -5.80 -2.16 9.66
C LYS A 78 -5.57 -2.08 11.17
N GLU A 79 -4.32 -1.86 11.60
CA GLU A 79 -3.96 -1.74 13.01
C GLU A 79 -4.71 -0.58 13.67
N GLY A 80 -4.75 0.59 13.05
CA GLY A 80 -5.47 1.71 13.63
C GLY A 80 -7.00 1.60 13.56
N GLU A 81 -7.56 0.89 12.58
CA GLU A 81 -8.99 0.54 12.57
C GLU A 81 -9.33 -0.37 13.76
N GLU A 82 -8.51 -1.39 14.03
CA GLU A 82 -8.67 -2.30 15.16
C GLU A 82 -8.56 -1.57 16.51
N GLU A 83 -7.60 -0.66 16.67
CA GLU A 83 -7.46 0.15 17.88
C GLU A 83 -8.69 1.04 18.15
N ILE A 84 -9.24 1.69 17.13
CA ILE A 84 -10.45 2.52 17.28
C ILE A 84 -11.63 1.67 17.75
N ILE A 85 -11.83 0.49 17.15
CA ILE A 85 -12.92 -0.42 17.53
C ILE A 85 -12.77 -0.86 18.99
N LEU A 86 -11.55 -1.16 19.43
CA LEU A 86 -11.27 -1.52 20.82
C LEU A 86 -11.56 -0.38 21.79
N ILE A 87 -11.18 0.86 21.43
CA ILE A 87 -11.48 2.04 22.24
C ILE A 87 -12.99 2.28 22.32
N GLU A 88 -13.71 2.17 21.20
CA GLU A 88 -15.16 2.33 21.17
C GLU A 88 -15.86 1.28 22.06
N ALA A 89 -15.40 0.03 22.01
CA ALA A 89 -15.92 -1.04 22.85
C ALA A 89 -15.69 -0.78 24.35
N ARG A 90 -14.52 -0.22 24.72
CA ARG A 90 -14.21 0.16 26.11
C ARG A 90 -15.13 1.28 26.59
N ILE A 91 -15.28 2.35 25.80
CA ILE A 91 -16.15 3.49 26.14
C ILE A 91 -17.60 3.02 26.33
N LYS A 92 -18.14 2.21 25.41
CA LYS A 92 -19.49 1.66 25.54
C LYS A 92 -19.66 0.83 26.81
N ARG A 93 -18.66 0.02 27.16
CA ARG A 93 -18.68 -0.80 28.38
C ARG A 93 -18.70 0.07 29.63
N GLU A 94 -17.84 1.08 29.70
CA GLU A 94 -17.77 1.99 30.86
C GLU A 94 -19.08 2.77 31.06
N ILE A 95 -19.65 3.31 29.98
CA ILE A 95 -20.95 3.99 30.02
C ILE A 95 -22.05 3.06 30.55
N LEU A 96 -22.07 1.81 30.09
CA LEU A 96 -23.08 0.83 30.51
C LEU A 96 -22.93 0.42 31.98
N ILE A 97 -21.69 0.31 32.46
CA ILE A 97 -21.39 0.08 33.89
C ILE A 97 -21.90 1.25 34.73
N GLU A 98 -21.64 2.49 34.30
CA GLU A 98 -22.06 3.68 35.04
C GLU A 98 -23.60 3.80 35.08
N ILE A 99 -24.28 3.57 33.96
CA ILE A 99 -25.76 3.55 33.91
C ILE A 99 -26.32 2.48 34.87
N ASN A 100 -25.75 1.27 34.87
CA ASN A 100 -26.19 0.20 35.78
C ASN A 100 -25.94 0.53 37.25
N LYS A 101 -24.88 1.27 37.56
CA LYS A 101 -24.59 1.73 38.92
C LYS A 101 -25.63 2.77 39.38
N GLN A 102 -26.01 3.70 38.51
CA GLN A 102 -27.03 4.72 38.78
C GLN A 102 -28.44 4.10 38.96
N MET A 103 -28.76 3.00 38.26
CA MET A 103 -30.06 2.33 38.39
C MET A 103 -30.18 1.41 39.63
N LYS A 104 -29.06 1.03 40.24
CA LYS A 104 -29.03 0.14 41.42
C LYS A 104 -28.68 0.87 42.72
N GLY A 105 -28.38 2.17 42.64
CA GLY A 105 -28.07 3.04 43.78
C GLY A 105 -29.29 3.77 44.31
#